data_AF-A0A953I1R5-F1
#
_entry.id   AF-A0A953I1R5-F1
#
_cell.length_a   1.000
_cell.length_b   1.000
_cell.length_c   1.000
_cell.angle_alpha   90.00
_cell.angle_beta   90.00
_cell.angle_gamma   90.00
#
_symmetry.space_group_name_H-M   'P 1'
#
loop_
_entity.id
_entity.type
_entity.pdbx_description
1 polymer ?
#
loop_
_entity_poly.entity_id
_entity_poly.type
_entity_poly.pdbx_seq_one_letter_code
_entity_poly.pdbx_strand_id
1 'polypeptide(L)'
;MATVCRVDTLYHYLMGGDESLPGILDKGLLPASAFPESERWQRFESFYRSLYAQWAEPLLGPFRNSGVYFTPIDFRLLPGTYLHRRTRIAVPLSEIPLEQAVLTYELDGRRTVVPLTAEALEEAAALWTADLVRAWYARNPNMSFYYVPQVAVFPDGGIAVHTAWVERAPAEA
;
A
#
# COMPACT_ATOMS: atom_id res chain seq x y z
N MET A 1 -10.60 21.03 6.36
CA MET A 1 -10.16 20.23 5.20
C MET A 1 -10.39 18.77 5.56
N ALA A 2 -10.93 17.95 4.65
CA ALA A 2 -11.09 16.52 4.94
C ALA A 2 -9.72 15.84 4.90
N THR A 3 -9.33 15.20 5.99
CA THR A 3 -8.10 14.39 6.04
C THR A 3 -8.30 13.14 5.20
N VAL A 4 -7.48 12.98 4.16
CA VAL A 4 -7.55 11.82 3.27
C VAL A 4 -6.64 10.68 3.73
N CYS A 5 -5.60 10.97 4.50
CA CYS A 5 -4.75 9.98 5.13
C CYS A 5 -5.34 9.53 6.46
N ARG A 6 -5.49 8.21 6.61
CA ARG A 6 -5.87 7.56 7.86
C ARG A 6 -4.62 7.20 8.66
N VAL A 7 -4.73 7.24 9.98
CA VAL A 7 -3.64 6.87 10.91
C VAL A 7 -3.90 5.54 11.60
N ASP A 8 -5.13 5.03 11.50
CA ASP A 8 -5.63 3.83 12.16
C ASP A 8 -5.87 2.66 11.18
N THR A 9 -5.93 2.94 9.88
CA THR A 9 -6.32 2.01 8.82
C THR A 9 -5.44 2.19 7.61
N LEU A 10 -5.02 1.09 7.00
CA LEU A 10 -4.24 1.06 5.76
C LEU A 10 -5.01 0.32 4.68
N TYR A 11 -4.93 0.81 3.45
CA TYR A 11 -5.72 0.32 2.33
C TYR A 11 -4.85 -0.43 1.32
N HIS A 12 -5.28 -1.64 0.97
CA HIS A 12 -4.79 -2.37 -0.20
C HIS A 12 -5.86 -2.33 -1.30
N TYR A 13 -5.61 -1.61 -2.39
CA TYR A 13 -6.56 -1.50 -3.51
C TYR A 13 -6.36 -2.62 -4.52
N LEU A 14 -7.46 -3.28 -4.91
CA LEU A 14 -7.43 -4.37 -5.87
C LEU A 14 -7.41 -3.83 -7.30
N MET A 15 -6.22 -3.68 -7.85
CA MET A 15 -6.01 -3.17 -9.20
C MET A 15 -6.60 -4.09 -10.28
N GLY A 16 -6.55 -5.40 -10.06
CA GLY A 16 -7.09 -6.43 -10.95
C GLY A 16 -8.60 -6.69 -10.80
N GLY A 17 -9.29 -5.99 -9.90
CA GLY A 17 -10.68 -6.28 -9.55
C GLY A 17 -10.83 -7.39 -8.52
N ASP A 18 -12.05 -7.93 -8.40
CA ASP A 18 -12.46 -8.81 -7.30
C ASP A 18 -12.08 -10.29 -7.50
N GLU A 19 -11.54 -10.66 -8.66
CA GLU A 19 -11.21 -12.05 -9.01
C GLU A 19 -10.24 -12.72 -8.02
N SER A 20 -9.33 -11.94 -7.43
CA SER A 20 -8.37 -12.44 -6.46
C SER A 20 -8.93 -12.54 -5.03
N LEU A 21 -10.09 -11.95 -4.73
CA LEU A 21 -10.65 -11.91 -3.37
C LEU A 21 -10.79 -13.28 -2.71
N PRO A 22 -11.30 -14.34 -3.38
CA PRO A 22 -11.41 -15.65 -2.74
C PRO A 22 -10.06 -16.18 -2.26
N GLY A 23 -9.00 -16.02 -3.06
CA GLY A 23 -7.65 -16.44 -2.68
C GLY A 23 -7.06 -15.58 -1.56
N ILE A 24 -7.34 -14.28 -1.55
CA ILE A 24 -6.90 -13.37 -0.48
C ILE A 24 -7.61 -13.69 0.84
N LEU A 25 -8.91 -14.01 0.81
CA LEU A 25 -9.66 -14.36 2.02
C LEU A 25 -9.22 -15.72 2.60
N ASP A 26 -8.79 -16.65 1.74
CA ASP A 26 -8.28 -17.97 2.15
C ASP A 26 -6.85 -17.90 2.70
N LYS A 27 -5.95 -17.19 2.01
CA LYS A 27 -4.50 -17.24 2.27
C LYS A 27 -3.91 -15.95 2.85
N GLY A 28 -4.70 -14.90 2.95
CA GLY A 28 -4.25 -13.55 3.24
C GLY A 28 -3.62 -12.84 2.03
N LEU A 29 -3.16 -11.61 2.27
CA LEU A 29 -2.32 -10.88 1.33
C LEU A 29 -0.89 -11.41 1.40
N LEU A 30 -0.45 -12.03 0.31
CA LEU A 30 0.88 -12.60 0.19
C LEU A 30 1.78 -11.70 -0.68
N PRO A 31 3.09 -11.59 -0.35
CA PRO A 31 4.04 -10.97 -1.25
C PRO A 31 4.13 -11.77 -2.56
N ALA A 32 4.42 -11.10 -3.68
CA ALA A 32 4.60 -11.74 -4.98
C ALA A 32 5.67 -12.85 -4.97
N SER A 33 6.70 -12.73 -4.13
CA SER A 33 7.72 -13.76 -3.93
C SER A 33 7.21 -15.06 -3.31
N ALA A 34 5.98 -15.09 -2.77
CA ALA A 34 5.32 -16.32 -2.34
C ALA A 34 4.89 -17.21 -3.53
N PHE A 35 4.98 -16.70 -4.76
CA PHE A 35 4.63 -17.41 -6.00
C PHE A 35 5.84 -17.47 -6.95
N PRO A 36 6.92 -18.21 -6.57
CA PRO A 36 8.19 -18.20 -7.31
C PRO A 36 8.09 -18.73 -8.74
N GLU A 37 7.12 -19.61 -8.99
CA GLU A 37 6.85 -20.19 -10.30
C GLU A 37 6.05 -19.26 -11.23
N SER A 38 5.53 -18.14 -10.71
CA SER A 38 4.75 -17.22 -11.54
C SER A 38 5.65 -16.42 -12.48
N GLU A 39 5.30 -16.37 -13.77
CA GLU A 39 6.00 -15.55 -14.77
C GLU A 39 6.13 -14.08 -14.32
N ARG A 40 5.08 -13.59 -13.63
CA ARG A 40 5.07 -12.25 -13.05
C ARG A 40 6.19 -12.07 -12.03
N TRP A 41 6.35 -12.99 -11.07
CA TRP A 41 7.43 -12.89 -10.09
C TRP A 41 8.80 -12.94 -10.78
N GLN A 42 9.02 -13.92 -11.65
CA GLN A 42 10.30 -14.08 -12.36
C GLN A 42 10.68 -12.84 -13.17
N ARG A 43 9.69 -12.17 -13.78
CA ARG A 43 9.90 -10.93 -14.54
C ARG A 43 10.21 -9.72 -13.65
N PHE A 44 9.62 -9.64 -12.47
CA PHE A 44 9.67 -8.45 -11.60
C PHE A 44 10.55 -8.61 -10.36
N GLU A 45 11.17 -9.77 -10.13
CA GLU A 45 12.01 -10.03 -8.95
C GLU A 45 13.10 -8.96 -8.77
N SER A 46 13.85 -8.63 -9.83
CA SER A 46 14.93 -7.64 -9.77
C SER A 46 14.43 -6.26 -9.38
N PHE A 47 13.23 -5.89 -9.85
CA PHE A 47 12.57 -4.66 -9.48
C PHE A 47 12.18 -4.63 -8.00
N TYR A 48 11.56 -5.71 -7.49
CA TYR A 48 11.21 -5.81 -6.06
C TYR A 48 12.43 -5.82 -5.15
N ARG A 49 13.52 -6.48 -5.56
CA ARG A 49 14.80 -6.43 -4.83
C ARG A 49 15.38 -5.02 -4.79
N SER A 50 15.33 -4.30 -5.91
CA SER A 50 15.76 -2.89 -5.95
C SER A 50 14.91 -2.01 -5.05
N LEU A 51 13.59 -2.22 -5.04
CA LEU A 51 12.67 -1.52 -4.15
C LEU A 51 12.97 -1.76 -2.68
N TYR A 52 13.16 -3.02 -2.31
CA TYR A 52 13.53 -3.40 -0.96
C TYR A 52 14.86 -2.77 -0.55
N ALA A 53 15.89 -2.83 -1.39
CA ALA A 53 17.19 -2.23 -1.10
C ALA A 53 17.10 -0.71 -0.85
N GLN A 54 16.20 -0.03 -1.57
CA GLN A 54 15.99 1.42 -1.42
C GLN A 54 15.13 1.79 -0.21
N TRP A 55 14.08 1.04 0.08
CA TRP A 55 13.04 1.43 1.05
C TRP A 55 13.10 0.68 2.37
N ALA A 56 13.57 -0.56 2.35
CA ALA A 56 13.41 -1.47 3.46
C ALA A 56 14.74 -1.89 4.06
N GLU A 57 15.73 -2.23 3.24
CA GLU A 57 17.02 -2.76 3.71
C GLU A 57 17.71 -1.89 4.77
N PRO A 58 17.74 -0.55 4.66
CA PRO A 58 18.36 0.30 5.69
C PRO A 58 17.69 0.22 7.06
N LEU A 59 16.43 -0.23 7.14
CA LEU A 59 15.63 -0.29 8.35
C LEU A 59 15.37 -1.74 8.83
N LEU A 60 15.18 -2.67 7.90
CA LEU A 60 14.71 -4.04 8.16
C LEU A 60 15.79 -5.11 7.95
N GLY A 61 16.95 -4.72 7.41
CA GLY A 61 18.07 -5.63 7.12
C GLY A 61 17.89 -6.39 5.80
N PRO A 62 18.45 -7.60 5.65
CA PRO A 62 18.59 -8.26 4.36
C PRO A 62 17.26 -8.60 3.67
N PHE A 63 17.27 -8.66 2.34
CA PHE A 63 16.10 -8.99 1.52
C PHE A 63 15.43 -10.29 1.95
N ARG A 64 14.12 -10.24 2.25
CA ARG A 64 13.31 -11.40 2.63
C ARG A 64 12.31 -11.79 1.54
N ASN A 65 11.51 -10.83 1.10
CA ASN A 65 10.41 -11.03 0.16
C ASN A 65 10.10 -9.73 -0.60
N SER A 66 9.17 -9.81 -1.55
CA SER A 66 8.78 -8.67 -2.40
C SER A 66 7.92 -7.61 -1.70
N GLY A 67 7.50 -7.85 -0.47
CA GLY A 67 6.56 -7.02 0.27
C GLY A 67 5.11 -7.07 -0.21
N VAL A 68 4.23 -6.62 0.68
CA VAL A 68 2.82 -6.28 0.47
C VAL A 68 2.67 -4.78 0.69
N TYR A 69 2.03 -4.10 -0.25
CA TYR A 69 1.98 -2.64 -0.27
C TYR A 69 0.58 -2.13 0.07
N PHE A 70 0.52 -1.12 0.93
CA PHE A 70 -0.67 -0.43 1.37
C PHE A 70 -0.50 1.08 1.23
N THR A 71 -1.57 1.83 1.40
CA THR A 71 -1.52 3.29 1.55
C THR A 71 -2.44 3.73 2.68
N PRO A 72 -2.07 4.72 3.51
CA PRO A 72 -3.01 5.35 4.43
C PRO A 72 -4.05 6.23 3.71
N ILE A 73 -3.89 6.50 2.41
CA ILE A 73 -4.82 7.36 1.68
C ILE A 73 -6.14 6.64 1.39
N ASP A 74 -7.21 7.23 1.89
CA ASP A 74 -8.57 6.94 1.50
C ASP A 74 -8.91 7.65 0.16
N PHE A 75 -8.68 6.95 -0.95
CA PHE A 75 -9.04 7.43 -2.28
C PHE A 75 -10.56 7.49 -2.53
N ARG A 76 -11.40 6.90 -1.67
CA ARG A 76 -12.86 7.11 -1.76
C ARG A 76 -13.23 8.56 -1.43
N LEU A 77 -12.43 9.24 -0.61
CA LEU A 77 -12.57 10.67 -0.35
C LEU A 77 -12.05 11.56 -1.52
N LEU A 78 -11.51 10.93 -2.57
CA LEU A 78 -10.93 11.61 -3.73
C LEU A 78 -11.64 11.22 -5.04
N PRO A 79 -12.88 11.68 -5.27
CA PRO A 79 -13.59 11.45 -6.54
C PRO A 79 -12.78 11.94 -7.75
N GLY A 80 -12.85 11.19 -8.84
CA GLY A 80 -12.09 11.43 -10.07
C GLY A 80 -10.74 10.70 -10.13
N THR A 81 -10.29 10.08 -9.03
CA THR A 81 -9.13 9.19 -9.06
C THR A 81 -9.55 7.78 -9.51
N TYR A 82 -8.64 7.04 -10.16
CA TYR A 82 -8.87 5.66 -10.61
C TYR A 82 -9.21 4.71 -9.45
N LEU A 83 -8.66 4.99 -8.26
CA LEU A 83 -8.83 4.17 -7.06
C LEU A 83 -10.12 4.46 -6.30
N HIS A 84 -10.79 5.59 -6.58
CA HIS A 84 -12.03 5.99 -5.91
C HIS A 84 -13.12 4.92 -5.98
N ARG A 85 -13.19 4.19 -7.11
CA ARG A 85 -14.19 3.15 -7.37
C ARG A 85 -13.63 1.73 -7.31
N ARG A 86 -12.44 1.54 -6.74
CA ARG A 86 -11.84 0.20 -6.64
C ARG A 86 -12.28 -0.47 -5.36
N THR A 87 -12.51 -1.78 -5.44
CA THR A 87 -12.54 -2.60 -4.24
C THR A 87 -11.21 -2.49 -3.52
N ARG A 88 -11.27 -2.41 -2.20
CA ARG A 88 -10.10 -2.33 -1.33
C ARG A 88 -10.27 -3.17 -0.09
N ILE A 89 -9.15 -3.49 0.54
CA ILE A 89 -9.09 -4.13 1.83
C ILE A 89 -8.62 -3.07 2.82
N ALA A 90 -9.46 -2.73 3.79
CA ALA A 90 -9.20 -1.75 4.85
C ALA A 90 -8.64 -2.47 6.08
N VAL A 91 -7.32 -2.60 6.15
CA VAL A 91 -6.61 -3.33 7.20
C VAL A 91 -6.35 -2.41 8.39
N PRO A 92 -6.81 -2.74 9.61
CA PRO A 92 -6.45 -1.98 10.80
C PRO A 92 -4.93 -1.96 11.01
N LEU A 93 -4.37 -0.84 11.45
CA LEU A 93 -2.93 -0.73 11.69
C LEU A 93 -2.43 -1.76 12.71
N SER A 94 -3.28 -2.14 13.68
CA SER A 94 -2.96 -3.16 14.69
C SER A 94 -2.68 -4.55 14.12
N GLU A 95 -3.08 -4.81 12.88
CA GLU A 95 -2.93 -6.10 12.19
C GLU A 95 -1.68 -6.11 11.28
N ILE A 96 -0.95 -4.99 11.22
CA ILE A 96 0.29 -4.87 10.46
C ILE A 96 1.48 -5.18 11.36
N PRO A 97 2.39 -6.09 10.97
CA PRO A 97 3.65 -6.33 11.68
C PRO A 97 4.56 -5.10 11.51
N LEU A 98 4.48 -4.16 12.45
CA LEU A 98 5.14 -2.85 12.36
C LEU A 98 6.66 -2.99 12.25
N GLU A 99 7.24 -4.00 12.90
CA GLU A 99 8.67 -4.32 12.86
C GLU A 99 9.16 -4.84 11.50
N GLN A 100 8.23 -5.15 10.60
CA GLN A 100 8.48 -5.61 9.23
C GLN A 100 7.96 -4.59 8.21
N ALA A 101 7.61 -3.38 8.65
CA ALA A 101 6.96 -2.39 7.82
C ALA A 101 7.70 -1.05 7.83
N VAL A 102 7.66 -0.37 6.68
CA VAL A 102 8.19 0.98 6.50
C VAL A 102 7.12 1.88 5.90
N LEU A 103 7.11 3.14 6.31
CA LEU A 103 6.38 4.21 5.65
C LEU A 103 7.33 4.94 4.69
N THR A 104 6.90 5.07 3.44
CA THR A 104 7.65 5.82 2.42
C THR A 104 6.73 6.74 1.61
N TYR A 105 7.27 7.88 1.20
CA TYR A 105 6.65 8.83 0.27
C TYR A 105 7.73 9.72 -0.35
N GLU A 106 7.39 10.42 -1.42
CA GLU A 106 8.27 11.41 -2.04
C GLU A 106 7.59 12.77 -2.06
N LEU A 107 8.27 13.77 -1.48
CA LEU A 107 7.84 15.14 -1.49
C LEU A 107 8.95 16.01 -2.09
N ASP A 108 8.59 16.84 -3.07
CA ASP A 108 9.51 17.77 -3.73
C ASP A 108 10.82 17.12 -4.23
N GLY A 109 10.71 15.92 -4.80
CA GLY A 109 11.84 15.15 -5.32
C GLY A 109 12.69 14.47 -4.25
N ARG A 110 12.32 14.58 -2.97
CA ARG A 110 12.98 13.91 -1.86
C ARG A 110 12.15 12.74 -1.35
N ARG A 111 12.77 11.56 -1.38
CA ARG A 111 12.23 10.33 -0.82
C ARG A 111 12.41 10.33 0.70
N THR A 112 11.31 10.15 1.43
CA THR A 112 11.30 9.83 2.86
C THR A 112 11.05 8.34 3.02
N VAL A 113 11.80 7.73 3.94
CA VAL A 113 11.67 6.33 4.35
C VAL A 113 11.89 6.30 5.86
N VAL A 114 10.89 5.84 6.60
CA VAL A 114 10.93 5.77 8.07
C VAL A 114 10.27 4.49 8.56
N PRO A 115 10.59 4.01 9.77
CA PRO A 115 9.84 2.92 10.39
C PRO A 115 8.35 3.24 10.45
N LEU A 116 7.49 2.24 10.31
CA LEU A 116 6.06 2.43 10.46
C LEU A 116 5.70 2.61 11.94
N THR A 117 5.37 3.85 12.33
CA THR A 117 4.85 4.19 13.66
C THR A 117 3.58 5.02 13.54
N ALA A 118 2.79 5.10 14.62
CA ALA A 118 1.61 5.96 14.67
C ALA A 118 1.99 7.44 14.45
N GLU A 119 3.07 7.90 15.09
CA GLU A 119 3.61 9.27 14.92
C GLU A 119 4.00 9.56 13.46
N ALA A 120 4.72 8.64 12.80
CA ALA A 120 5.09 8.81 11.40
C ALA A 120 3.86 8.88 10.47
N LEU A 121 2.79 8.13 10.79
CA LEU A 121 1.52 8.21 10.05
C LEU A 121 0.78 9.52 10.33
N GLU A 122 0.78 10.01 11.56
CA GLU A 122 0.19 11.32 11.93
C GLU A 122 0.90 12.46 11.20
N GLU A 123 2.24 12.46 11.19
CA GLU A 123 3.05 13.43 10.45
C GLU A 123 2.74 13.38 8.94
N ALA A 124 2.72 12.17 8.36
CA ALA A 124 2.37 12.00 6.96
C ALA A 124 0.93 12.45 6.66
N ALA A 125 -0.01 12.22 7.58
CA ALA A 125 -1.39 12.64 7.42
C ALA A 125 -1.57 14.17 7.51
N ALA A 126 -0.80 14.83 8.36
CA ALA A 126 -0.76 16.29 8.44
C ALA A 126 -0.16 16.92 7.17
N LEU A 127 0.85 16.27 6.59
CA LEU A 127 1.54 16.73 5.38
C LEU A 127 0.70 16.51 4.10
N TRP A 128 0.15 15.31 3.94
CA TRP A 128 -0.50 14.87 2.70
C TRP A 128 -1.98 15.22 2.67
N THR A 129 -2.26 16.48 2.33
CA THR A 129 -3.62 16.99 2.14
C THR A 129 -4.29 16.41 0.88
N ALA A 130 -5.62 16.51 0.81
CA ALA A 130 -6.40 16.10 -0.36
C ALA A 130 -5.92 16.78 -1.65
N ASP A 131 -5.59 18.08 -1.59
CA ASP A 131 -5.14 18.86 -2.73
C ASP A 131 -3.76 18.40 -3.20
N LEU A 132 -2.85 18.11 -2.27
CA LEU A 132 -1.52 17.59 -2.60
C LEU A 132 -1.60 16.22 -3.27
N VAL A 133 -2.45 15.33 -2.74
CA VAL A 133 -2.68 14.00 -3.35
C VAL A 133 -3.30 14.13 -4.74
N ARG A 134 -4.26 15.04 -4.94
CA ARG A 134 -4.87 15.30 -6.26
C ARG A 134 -3.86 15.87 -7.26
N ALA A 135 -3.09 16.86 -6.85
CA ALA A 135 -2.06 17.48 -7.68
C ALA A 135 -0.96 16.48 -8.06
N TRP A 136 -0.62 15.57 -7.15
CA TRP A 136 0.23 14.43 -7.45
C TRP A 136 -0.40 13.49 -8.48
N TYR A 137 -1.63 13.04 -8.23
CA TYR A 137 -2.33 12.08 -9.08
C TYR A 137 -2.50 12.59 -10.51
N ALA A 138 -2.81 13.88 -10.68
CA ALA A 138 -2.96 14.52 -11.98
C ALA A 138 -1.66 14.52 -12.81
N ARG A 139 -0.48 14.59 -12.16
CA ARG A 139 0.82 14.52 -12.83
C ARG A 139 1.22 13.09 -13.21
N ASN A 140 0.71 12.10 -12.49
CA ASN A 140 1.15 10.70 -12.61
C ASN A 140 -0.03 9.72 -12.56
N PRO A 141 -1.01 9.80 -13.47
CA PRO A 141 -2.25 9.01 -13.38
C PRO A 141 -2.03 7.50 -13.46
N ASN A 142 -0.90 7.06 -14.05
CA ASN A 142 -0.56 5.65 -14.23
C ASN A 142 0.38 5.10 -13.16
N MET A 143 1.06 5.94 -12.37
CA MET A 143 2.06 5.48 -11.40
C MET A 143 1.44 5.38 -10.02
N SER A 144 0.59 4.37 -9.87
CA SER A 144 -0.11 4.11 -8.62
C SER A 144 0.92 3.80 -7.52
N PHE A 145 1.01 4.68 -6.52
CA PHE A 145 1.64 4.48 -5.21
C PHE A 145 3.16 4.65 -5.05
N TYR A 146 3.91 5.13 -6.06
CA TYR A 146 5.35 5.32 -5.86
C TYR A 146 5.75 6.57 -5.08
N TYR A 147 4.86 7.56 -4.90
CA TYR A 147 5.27 8.89 -4.43
C TYR A 147 4.37 9.48 -3.34
N VAL A 148 3.15 8.98 -3.19
CA VAL A 148 2.28 9.30 -2.05
C VAL A 148 2.63 8.38 -0.87
N PRO A 149 2.16 8.66 0.36
CA PRO A 149 2.28 7.76 1.50
C PRO A 149 1.92 6.33 1.12
N GLN A 150 2.92 5.47 1.26
CA GLN A 150 2.84 4.05 1.02
C GLN A 150 3.45 3.34 2.22
N VAL A 151 2.77 2.31 2.67
CA VAL A 151 3.29 1.40 3.68
C VAL A 151 3.70 0.12 2.96
N ALA A 152 4.98 -0.21 3.01
CA ALA A 152 5.51 -1.46 2.49
C ALA A 152 5.79 -2.40 3.67
N VAL A 153 5.11 -3.54 3.68
CA VAL A 153 5.22 -4.56 4.74
C VAL A 153 5.90 -5.77 4.13
N PHE A 154 6.89 -6.36 4.80
CA PHE A 154 7.66 -7.49 4.29
C PHE A 154 7.46 -8.74 5.14
N PRO A 155 6.22 -9.25 5.24
CA PRO A 155 5.88 -10.32 6.17
C PRO A 155 6.55 -11.65 5.77
N ASP A 156 6.98 -12.44 6.74
CA ASP A 156 7.45 -13.80 6.49
C ASP A 156 6.32 -14.73 5.96
N GLY A 157 5.06 -14.39 6.23
CA GLY A 157 3.85 -15.07 5.76
C GLY A 157 2.84 -14.13 5.09
N GLY A 158 1.58 -14.56 5.02
CA GLY A 158 0.48 -13.70 4.54
C GLY A 158 -0.04 -12.79 5.64
N ILE A 159 -0.46 -11.57 5.28
CA ILE A 159 -1.26 -10.72 6.17
C ILE A 159 -2.69 -11.24 6.10
N ALA A 160 -3.21 -11.76 7.22
CA ALA A 160 -4.57 -12.30 7.27
C ALA A 160 -5.59 -11.22 6.87
N VAL A 161 -6.65 -11.62 6.16
CA VAL A 161 -7.70 -10.70 5.73
C VAL A 161 -9.06 -11.22 6.16
N HIS A 162 -9.83 -10.37 6.82
CA HIS A 162 -11.20 -10.68 7.22
C HIS A 162 -12.19 -10.13 6.20
N THR A 163 -13.30 -10.85 6.00
CA THR A 163 -14.37 -10.41 5.07
C THR A 163 -14.92 -9.04 5.44
N ALA A 164 -14.97 -8.71 6.74
CA ALA A 164 -15.43 -7.41 7.24
C ALA A 164 -14.54 -6.22 6.80
N TRP A 165 -13.30 -6.48 6.35
CA TRP A 165 -12.38 -5.45 5.88
C TRP A 165 -12.49 -5.21 4.38
N VAL A 166 -13.23 -6.05 3.66
CA VAL A 166 -13.40 -5.94 2.22
C VAL A 166 -14.45 -4.89 1.92
N GLU A 167 -13.99 -3.75 1.43
CA GLU A 167 -14.86 -2.68 0.98
C GLU A 167 -14.98 -2.73 -0.54
N ARG A 168 -16.06 -3.32 -1.04
CA ARG A 168 -16.31 -3.45 -2.47
C ARG A 168 -16.56 -2.10 -3.14
N ALA A 169 -16.17 -2.02 -4.40
CA ALA A 169 -16.58 -0.92 -5.27
C ALA A 169 -18.11 -0.75 -5.21
N PRO A 170 -18.63 0.49 -5.16
CA PRO A 170 -20.06 0.69 -5.33
C PRO A 170 -20.47 0.12 -6.69
N ALA A 171 -21.57 -0.64 -6.73
CA ALA A 171 -22.15 -1.12 -7.98
C ALA A 171 -22.42 0.09 -8.89
N GLU A 172 -22.02 0.01 -10.16
CA GLU A 172 -22.39 1.02 -11.14
C GLU A 172 -23.93 1.04 -11.23
N ALA A 173 -24.52 2.19 -10.88
CA ALA A 173 -25.95 2.44 -11.01
C ALA A 173 -26.32 2.82 -12.44
#